data_AF-A0AAU3EEP9-F1
#
_entry.id   AF-A0AAU3EEP9-F1
#
_cell.length_a   1.000
_cell.length_b   1.000
_cell.length_c   1.000
_cell.angle_alpha   90.00
_cell.angle_beta   90.00
_cell.angle_gamma   90.00
#
_symmetry.space_group_name_H-M   'P 1'
#
loop_
_entity.id
_entity.type
_entity.pdbx_description
1 polymer ?
#
loop_
_entity_poly.entity_id
_entity_poly.type
_entity_poly.pdbx_seq_one_letter_code
_entity_poly.pdbx_strand_id
1 'polypeptide(L)'
;MDDVAGAALGWVRENRSGFVLPDDVLEPHTDVNRTMKPLGELAQLCTTVRRRTRPDDPHHAAAAALVRFAWEQVREGELLLDLARNEPFATYPFEIYAAFAGEGLRHEGFERLASVVATTRGWALTEQHANRELGLLNSERRIGVPPHTAADPVLRRTWLGGLPEPWTFERASGYALTHVVFHVTDWGNAPHRMPDDVAGYLGTWLPAWIDGCFENGQWDLGGELLAVAACLPDPPPVALVETWWPVLAAVQDGTGAVPETGPPLVRGGGGSRAGGPGAGAAAEPTEPTEPTEAREAPREFVNCYHSTLVTAFAAALTLARNSPADPAADPRRIPETGVAGQQPDLVGPPDGGAV
;
A
#
# COMPACT_ATOMS: atom_id res chain seq x y z
N MET A 1 -16.32 -1.64 9.73
CA MET A 1 -14.96 -2.04 9.24
C MET A 1 -15.01 -3.36 8.50
N ASP A 2 -15.52 -4.43 9.11
CA ASP A 2 -15.62 -5.74 8.44
C ASP A 2 -16.48 -5.70 7.17
N ASP A 3 -17.68 -5.11 7.26
CA ASP A 3 -18.56 -4.88 6.10
C ASP A 3 -17.90 -4.02 5.01
N VAL A 4 -17.14 -2.99 5.42
CA VAL A 4 -16.43 -2.07 4.51
C VAL A 4 -15.34 -2.81 3.73
N ALA A 5 -14.57 -3.66 4.41
CA ALA A 5 -13.56 -4.51 3.79
C ALA A 5 -14.19 -5.50 2.81
N GLY A 6 -15.29 -6.15 3.22
CA GLY A 6 -16.01 -7.12 2.41
C GLY A 6 -16.59 -6.52 1.13
N ALA A 7 -17.24 -5.37 1.23
CA ALA A 7 -17.78 -4.66 0.08
C ALA A 7 -16.68 -4.22 -0.89
N ALA A 8 -15.57 -3.68 -0.37
CA ALA A 8 -14.43 -3.26 -1.19
C ALA A 8 -13.79 -4.45 -1.93
N LEU A 9 -13.52 -5.57 -1.24
CA LEU A 9 -12.99 -6.78 -1.88
C LEU A 9 -13.98 -7.39 -2.88
N GLY A 10 -15.28 -7.31 -2.60
CA GLY A 10 -16.34 -7.68 -3.53
C GLY A 10 -16.24 -6.91 -4.84
N TRP A 11 -16.20 -5.58 -4.74
CA TRP A 11 -16.06 -4.70 -5.89
C TRP A 11 -14.79 -5.01 -6.71
N VAL A 12 -13.63 -5.16 -6.05
CA VAL A 12 -12.36 -5.45 -6.74
C VAL A 12 -12.43 -6.78 -7.50
N ARG A 13 -13.07 -7.80 -6.92
CA ARG A 13 -13.23 -9.10 -7.57
C ARG A 13 -14.13 -9.03 -8.79
N GLU A 14 -15.22 -8.27 -8.71
CA GLU A 14 -16.17 -8.07 -9.82
C GLU A 14 -15.54 -7.27 -10.95
N ASN A 15 -14.65 -6.33 -10.63
CA ASN A 15 -13.95 -5.48 -11.58
C ASN A 15 -12.55 -5.99 -11.96
N ARG A 16 -12.25 -7.29 -11.72
CA ARG A 16 -10.92 -7.87 -11.96
C ARG A 16 -10.43 -7.74 -13.41
N SER A 17 -11.34 -7.59 -14.37
CA SER A 17 -11.01 -7.38 -15.79
C SER A 17 -10.20 -6.11 -16.02
N GLY A 18 -10.35 -5.09 -15.17
CA GLY A 18 -9.56 -3.85 -15.24
C GLY A 18 -8.08 -4.03 -14.90
N PHE A 19 -7.70 -5.19 -14.34
CA PHE A 19 -6.31 -5.54 -14.01
C PHE A 19 -5.68 -6.51 -15.02
N VAL A 20 -6.42 -6.93 -16.06
CA VAL A 20 -5.88 -7.83 -17.08
C VAL A 20 -4.81 -7.09 -17.88
N LEU A 21 -3.64 -7.70 -18.01
CA LEU A 21 -2.56 -7.15 -18.83
C LEU A 21 -2.91 -7.33 -20.31
N PRO A 22 -2.61 -6.35 -21.17
CA PRO A 22 -2.82 -6.50 -22.60
C PRO A 22 -1.77 -7.44 -23.22
N ASP A 23 -2.08 -8.00 -24.39
CA ASP A 23 -1.19 -8.96 -25.08
C ASP A 23 0.17 -8.32 -25.48
N ASP A 24 0.20 -7.00 -25.64
CA ASP A 24 1.36 -6.19 -26.03
C ASP A 24 2.10 -5.58 -24.81
N VAL A 25 1.96 -6.14 -23.61
CA VAL A 25 2.58 -5.61 -22.37
C VAL A 25 4.10 -5.50 -22.42
N LEU A 26 4.77 -6.25 -23.31
CA LEU A 26 6.22 -6.18 -23.51
C LEU A 26 6.64 -5.11 -24.54
N GLU A 27 5.70 -4.54 -25.27
CA GLU A 27 6.01 -3.59 -26.33
C GLU A 27 6.38 -2.22 -25.73
N PRO A 28 7.42 -1.52 -26.24
CA PRO A 28 7.91 -0.26 -25.65
C PRO A 28 6.89 0.89 -25.56
N HIS A 29 5.77 0.79 -26.27
CA HIS A 29 4.73 1.81 -26.31
C HIS A 29 3.62 1.57 -25.27
N THR A 30 3.64 0.43 -24.58
CA THR A 30 2.64 0.09 -23.57
C THR A 30 2.92 0.85 -22.29
N ASP A 31 1.94 1.59 -21.80
CA ASP A 31 2.07 2.39 -20.59
C ASP A 31 2.07 1.50 -19.34
N VAL A 32 3.25 1.35 -18.75
CA VAL A 32 3.48 0.61 -17.50
C VAL A 32 2.61 1.13 -16.35
N ASN A 33 2.36 2.45 -16.27
CA ASN A 33 1.54 3.03 -15.20
C ASN A 33 0.05 2.72 -15.36
N ARG A 34 -0.41 2.42 -16.57
CA ARG A 34 -1.81 2.07 -16.84
C ARG A 34 -2.05 0.56 -16.84
N THR A 35 -1.01 -0.24 -16.93
CA THR A 35 -1.09 -1.70 -17.04
C THR A 35 -0.50 -2.39 -15.81
N MET A 36 0.81 -2.34 -15.63
CA MET A 36 1.53 -3.06 -14.58
C MET A 36 1.32 -2.48 -13.19
N LYS A 37 1.19 -1.16 -13.05
CA LYS A 37 1.00 -0.50 -11.75
C LYS A 37 -0.27 -0.98 -11.03
N PRO A 38 -1.48 -0.95 -11.66
CA PRO A 38 -2.69 -1.49 -11.02
C PRO A 38 -2.54 -2.95 -10.57
N LEU A 39 -1.88 -3.78 -11.39
CA LEU A 39 -1.67 -5.19 -11.06
C LEU A 39 -0.71 -5.38 -9.88
N GLY A 40 0.38 -4.59 -9.83
CA GLY A 40 1.32 -4.58 -8.72
C GLY A 40 0.67 -4.14 -7.41
N GLU A 41 -0.18 -3.11 -7.45
CA GLU A 41 -0.96 -2.63 -6.31
C GLU A 41 -1.97 -3.69 -5.85
N LEU A 42 -2.69 -4.34 -6.77
CA LEU A 42 -3.58 -5.46 -6.47
C LEU A 42 -2.83 -6.56 -5.72
N ALA A 43 -1.68 -7.00 -6.25
CA ALA A 43 -0.87 -8.04 -5.63
C ALA A 43 -0.39 -7.63 -4.24
N GLN A 44 0.18 -6.43 -4.09
CA GLN A 44 0.75 -5.94 -2.84
C GLN A 44 -0.28 -5.78 -1.73
N LEU A 45 -1.42 -5.14 -2.02
CA LEU A 45 -2.45 -4.87 -1.03
C LEU A 45 -3.18 -6.17 -0.65
N CYS A 46 -3.52 -7.02 -1.62
CA CYS A 46 -4.18 -8.31 -1.33
C CYS A 46 -3.27 -9.29 -0.59
N THR A 47 -1.97 -9.33 -0.89
CA THR A 47 -0.99 -10.08 -0.09
C THR A 47 -1.04 -9.66 1.38
N THR A 48 -1.15 -8.36 1.63
CA THR A 48 -1.21 -7.86 3.02
C THR A 48 -2.54 -8.19 3.68
N VAL A 49 -3.68 -8.02 2.99
CA VAL A 49 -4.99 -8.45 3.50
C VAL A 49 -4.95 -9.93 3.87
N ARG A 50 -4.41 -10.78 3.00
CA ARG A 50 -4.27 -12.23 3.24
C ARG A 50 -3.47 -12.55 4.49
N ARG A 51 -2.35 -11.84 4.73
CA ARG A 51 -1.53 -12.02 5.95
C ARG A 51 -2.26 -11.59 7.23
N ARG A 52 -3.18 -10.64 7.13
CA ARG A 52 -3.87 -10.01 8.27
C ARG A 52 -5.20 -10.64 8.60
N THR A 53 -5.65 -11.59 7.79
CA THR A 53 -6.91 -12.30 7.93
C THR A 53 -6.63 -13.78 8.19
N ARG A 54 -7.52 -14.43 8.94
CA ARG A 54 -7.35 -15.86 9.28
C ARG A 54 -7.68 -16.73 8.06
N PRO A 55 -7.13 -17.94 7.91
CA PRO A 55 -7.42 -18.79 6.74
C PRO A 55 -8.91 -19.14 6.53
N ASP A 56 -9.72 -19.12 7.58
CA ASP A 56 -11.16 -19.36 7.56
C ASP A 56 -11.99 -18.08 7.31
N ASP A 57 -11.34 -16.91 7.26
CA ASP A 57 -11.96 -15.62 6.98
C ASP A 57 -12.32 -15.49 5.49
N PRO A 58 -13.56 -15.10 5.12
CA PRO A 58 -13.93 -14.84 3.74
C PRO A 58 -13.03 -13.82 3.03
N HIS A 59 -12.53 -12.81 3.75
CA HIS A 59 -11.61 -11.79 3.20
C HIS A 59 -10.26 -12.41 2.83
N HIS A 60 -9.78 -13.39 3.62
CA HIS A 60 -8.58 -14.15 3.31
C HIS A 60 -8.72 -14.90 1.98
N ALA A 61 -9.82 -15.63 1.82
CA ALA A 61 -10.09 -16.39 0.59
C ALA A 61 -10.24 -15.48 -0.64
N ALA A 62 -10.92 -14.33 -0.49
CA ALA A 62 -11.07 -13.33 -1.54
C ALA A 62 -9.71 -12.75 -1.97
N ALA A 63 -8.90 -12.29 -1.01
CA ALA A 63 -7.58 -11.74 -1.27
C ALA A 63 -6.63 -12.79 -1.88
N ALA A 64 -6.65 -14.03 -1.39
CA ALA A 64 -5.85 -15.12 -1.94
C ALA A 64 -6.18 -15.41 -3.41
N ALA A 65 -7.47 -15.37 -3.78
CA ALA A 65 -7.90 -15.55 -5.16
C ALA A 65 -7.41 -14.40 -6.07
N LEU A 66 -7.40 -13.16 -5.58
CA LEU A 66 -6.89 -12.00 -6.30
C LEU A 66 -5.36 -12.03 -6.47
N VAL A 67 -4.62 -12.44 -5.44
CA VAL A 67 -3.15 -12.64 -5.55
C VAL A 67 -2.83 -13.72 -6.57
N ARG A 68 -3.56 -14.85 -6.57
CA ARG A 68 -3.37 -15.91 -7.58
C ARG A 68 -3.68 -15.40 -8.99
N PHE A 69 -4.78 -14.68 -9.16
CA PHE A 69 -5.11 -14.05 -10.44
C PHE A 69 -3.97 -13.13 -10.91
N ALA A 70 -3.43 -12.28 -10.03
CA ALA A 70 -2.33 -11.40 -10.40
C ALA A 70 -1.05 -12.16 -10.76
N TRP A 71 -0.78 -13.29 -10.09
CA TRP A 71 0.34 -14.18 -10.39
C TRP A 71 0.21 -14.85 -11.77
N GLU A 72 -1.00 -15.28 -12.12
CA GLU A 72 -1.32 -15.83 -13.44
C GLU A 72 -1.14 -14.76 -14.54
N GLN A 73 -1.54 -13.50 -14.29
CA GLN A 73 -1.35 -12.39 -15.25
C GLN A 73 0.13 -12.16 -15.57
N VAL A 74 1.02 -12.26 -14.59
CA VAL A 74 2.47 -12.17 -14.81
C VAL A 74 3.11 -13.48 -15.29
N ARG A 75 2.30 -14.43 -15.77
CA ARG A 75 2.71 -15.76 -16.26
C ARG A 75 3.60 -16.48 -15.24
N GLU A 76 3.16 -16.45 -13.99
CA GLU A 76 3.86 -17.07 -12.87
C GLU A 76 5.32 -16.58 -12.72
N GLY A 77 5.57 -15.31 -13.05
CA GLY A 77 6.88 -14.66 -12.92
C GLY A 77 7.70 -14.61 -14.21
N GLU A 78 7.37 -15.41 -15.22
CA GLU A 78 8.08 -15.39 -16.51
C GLU A 78 7.97 -14.02 -17.20
N LEU A 79 6.81 -13.34 -17.10
CA LEU A 79 6.68 -11.98 -17.64
C LEU A 79 7.62 -10.98 -16.95
N LEU A 80 7.73 -11.05 -15.62
CA LEU A 80 8.60 -10.15 -14.87
C LEU A 80 10.07 -10.40 -15.19
N LEU A 81 10.44 -11.66 -15.48
CA LEU A 81 11.77 -12.02 -15.94
C LEU A 81 12.07 -11.42 -17.32
N ASP A 82 11.14 -11.54 -18.27
CA ASP A 82 11.29 -10.94 -19.60
C ASP A 82 11.45 -9.41 -19.51
N LEU A 83 10.61 -8.75 -18.71
CA LEU A 83 10.70 -7.30 -18.46
C LEU A 83 12.06 -6.92 -17.85
N ALA A 84 12.50 -7.62 -16.81
CA ALA A 84 13.80 -7.35 -16.17
C ALA A 84 15.01 -7.62 -17.09
N ARG A 85 14.88 -8.52 -18.07
CA ARG A 85 15.93 -8.74 -19.09
C ARG A 85 15.98 -7.63 -20.13
N ASN A 86 14.82 -7.15 -20.57
CA ASN A 86 14.70 -6.09 -21.56
C ASN A 86 15.08 -4.72 -20.96
N GLU A 87 14.77 -4.50 -19.68
CA GLU A 87 14.99 -3.26 -18.96
C GLU A 87 15.74 -3.49 -17.64
N PRO A 88 17.02 -3.88 -17.66
CA PRO A 88 17.77 -4.24 -16.45
C PRO A 88 18.01 -3.07 -15.48
N PHE A 89 17.70 -1.85 -15.90
CA PHE A 89 17.74 -0.63 -15.09
C PHE A 89 16.40 -0.29 -14.43
N ALA A 90 15.30 -0.93 -14.84
CA ALA A 90 13.98 -0.66 -14.30
C ALA A 90 13.77 -1.39 -12.97
N THR A 91 13.24 -0.69 -11.97
CA THR A 91 13.00 -1.25 -10.63
C THR A 91 11.63 -1.92 -10.50
N TYR A 92 10.64 -1.49 -11.30
CA TYR A 92 9.27 -1.96 -11.15
C TYR A 92 9.08 -3.48 -11.26
N PRO A 93 9.83 -4.26 -12.10
CA PRO A 93 9.68 -5.71 -12.10
C PRO A 93 10.06 -6.34 -10.75
N PHE A 94 11.08 -5.78 -10.07
CA PHE A 94 11.47 -6.22 -8.73
C PHE A 94 10.42 -5.84 -7.69
N GLU A 95 9.88 -4.63 -7.78
CA GLU A 95 8.84 -4.16 -6.86
C GLU A 95 7.57 -5.03 -6.95
N ILE A 96 7.14 -5.35 -8.17
CA ILE A 96 5.98 -6.23 -8.41
C ILE A 96 6.30 -7.67 -7.99
N TYR A 97 7.46 -8.22 -8.39
CA TYR A 97 7.85 -9.59 -8.02
C TYR A 97 7.93 -9.77 -6.50
N ALA A 98 8.42 -8.75 -5.76
CA ALA A 98 8.55 -8.80 -4.31
C ALA A 98 7.22 -9.02 -3.58
N ALA A 99 6.09 -8.54 -4.13
CA ALA A 99 4.76 -8.78 -3.56
C ALA A 99 4.38 -10.27 -3.59
N PHE A 100 4.81 -11.00 -4.63
CA PHE A 100 4.60 -12.44 -4.80
C PHE A 100 5.63 -13.27 -4.02
N ALA A 101 6.91 -12.89 -4.11
CA ALA A 101 8.00 -13.56 -3.42
C ALA A 101 7.77 -13.59 -1.89
N GLY A 102 7.27 -12.49 -1.33
CA GLY A 102 6.89 -12.41 0.08
C GLY A 102 5.86 -13.49 0.49
N GLU A 103 5.01 -13.92 -0.43
CA GLU A 103 3.98 -14.95 -0.22
C GLU A 103 4.42 -16.37 -0.57
N GLY A 104 5.71 -16.57 -0.90
CA GLY A 104 6.23 -17.87 -1.33
C GLY A 104 5.88 -18.22 -2.78
N LEU A 105 5.31 -17.29 -3.55
CA LEU A 105 5.14 -17.43 -5.00
C LEU A 105 6.46 -17.02 -5.66
N ARG A 106 7.22 -18.02 -6.12
CA ARG A 106 8.63 -17.89 -6.46
C ARG A 106 8.89 -18.34 -7.90
N HIS A 107 9.81 -17.65 -8.57
CA HIS A 107 10.23 -17.98 -9.92
C HIS A 107 11.77 -18.00 -10.00
N GLU A 108 12.34 -19.18 -10.20
CA GLU A 108 13.79 -19.41 -10.12
C GLU A 108 14.59 -18.56 -11.13
N GLY A 109 14.09 -18.40 -12.35
CA GLY A 109 14.76 -17.59 -13.39
C GLY A 109 14.89 -16.12 -13.02
N PHE A 110 13.81 -15.50 -12.54
CA PHE A 110 13.79 -14.16 -11.97
C PHE A 110 14.78 -14.02 -10.81
N GLU A 111 14.78 -14.93 -9.84
CA GLU A 111 15.67 -14.83 -8.68
C GLU A 111 17.15 -14.98 -9.04
N ARG A 112 17.47 -15.84 -10.00
CA ARG A 112 18.84 -15.90 -10.55
C ARG A 112 19.23 -14.58 -11.19
N LEU A 113 18.36 -13.96 -12.00
CA LEU A 113 18.65 -12.64 -12.59
C LEU A 113 18.79 -11.57 -11.50
N ALA A 114 17.87 -11.54 -10.55
CA ALA A 114 17.84 -10.57 -9.46
C ALA A 114 19.10 -10.65 -8.60
N SER A 115 19.59 -11.86 -8.30
CA SER A 115 20.83 -12.05 -7.55
C SER A 115 22.06 -11.49 -8.26
N VAL A 116 22.06 -11.47 -9.60
CA VAL A 116 23.15 -10.88 -10.39
C VAL A 116 22.98 -9.36 -10.46
N VAL A 117 21.80 -8.88 -10.87
CA VAL A 117 21.52 -7.45 -11.04
C VAL A 117 21.75 -6.68 -9.74
N ALA A 118 21.32 -7.22 -8.59
CA ALA A 118 21.47 -6.59 -7.28
C ALA A 118 22.93 -6.40 -6.85
N THR A 119 23.88 -7.16 -7.43
CA THR A 119 25.32 -7.00 -7.15
C THR A 119 26.00 -5.94 -8.02
N THR A 120 25.29 -5.41 -9.03
CA THR A 120 25.87 -4.45 -9.96
C THR A 120 25.95 -3.06 -9.34
N ARG A 121 26.97 -2.30 -9.76
CA ARG A 121 27.06 -0.88 -9.43
C ARG A 121 25.90 -0.07 -10.01
N GLY A 122 25.39 -0.46 -11.18
CA GLY A 122 24.27 0.23 -11.82
C GLY A 122 23.02 0.18 -10.94
N TRP A 123 22.71 -1.01 -10.42
CA TRP A 123 21.60 -1.19 -9.48
C TRP A 123 21.78 -0.36 -8.21
N ALA A 124 22.94 -0.46 -7.56
CA ALA A 124 23.24 0.27 -6.33
C ALA A 124 23.30 1.80 -6.49
N LEU A 125 23.44 2.31 -7.72
CA LEU A 125 23.51 3.73 -8.05
C LEU A 125 22.28 4.23 -8.81
N THR A 126 21.18 3.46 -8.82
CA THR A 126 19.94 3.86 -9.49
C THR A 126 19.43 5.17 -8.87
N GLU A 127 19.30 6.22 -9.69
CA GLU A 127 18.82 7.52 -9.23
C GLU A 127 17.32 7.44 -8.91
N GLN A 128 16.98 7.54 -7.62
CA GLN A 128 15.62 7.44 -7.12
C GLN A 128 15.38 8.47 -6.01
N HIS A 129 14.12 8.90 -5.87
CA HIS A 129 13.71 9.58 -4.65
C HIS A 129 13.82 8.63 -3.45
N ALA A 130 14.20 9.14 -2.28
CA ALA A 130 14.50 8.32 -1.10
C ALA A 130 13.32 7.42 -0.66
N ASN A 131 12.07 7.86 -0.85
CA ASN A 131 10.89 7.04 -0.57
C ASN A 131 10.77 5.83 -1.51
N ARG A 132 11.17 5.97 -2.78
CA ARG A 132 11.20 4.88 -3.77
C ARG A 132 12.37 3.94 -3.51
N GLU A 133 13.53 4.48 -3.13
CA GLU A 133 14.70 3.70 -2.72
C GLU A 133 14.37 2.78 -1.51
N LEU A 134 13.61 3.28 -0.52
CA LEU A 134 13.10 2.42 0.58
C LEU A 134 12.22 1.27 0.09
N GLY A 135 11.40 1.52 -0.95
CA GLY A 135 10.61 0.48 -1.62
C GLY A 135 11.49 -0.59 -2.22
N LEU A 136 12.54 -0.19 -2.94
CA LEU A 136 13.52 -1.12 -3.50
C LEU A 136 14.22 -1.96 -2.43
N LEU A 137 14.66 -1.34 -1.34
CA LEU A 137 15.26 -2.04 -0.20
C LEU A 137 14.28 -3.04 0.44
N ASN A 138 12.99 -2.71 0.50
CA ASN A 138 11.95 -3.64 0.96
C ASN A 138 11.80 -4.82 -0.01
N SER A 139 11.78 -4.55 -1.32
CA SER A 139 11.68 -5.56 -2.37
C SER A 139 12.87 -6.52 -2.35
N GLU A 140 14.10 -6.01 -2.23
CA GLU A 140 15.32 -6.81 -2.11
C GLU A 140 15.23 -7.84 -0.97
N ARG A 141 14.80 -7.38 0.22
CA ARG A 141 14.58 -8.28 1.37
C ARG A 141 13.55 -9.37 1.10
N ARG A 142 12.44 -9.04 0.45
CA ARG A 142 11.36 -10.00 0.15
C ARG A 142 11.76 -11.02 -0.91
N ILE A 143 12.53 -10.59 -1.90
CA ILE A 143 13.12 -11.44 -2.92
C ILE A 143 14.17 -12.37 -2.29
N GLY A 144 14.86 -11.91 -1.25
CA GLY A 144 15.91 -12.67 -0.58
C GLY A 144 17.32 -12.31 -1.10
N VAL A 145 17.46 -11.16 -1.75
CA VAL A 145 18.77 -10.59 -2.09
C VAL A 145 19.23 -9.62 -0.99
N PRO A 146 20.54 -9.53 -0.71
CA PRO A 146 21.06 -8.55 0.24
C PRO A 146 20.70 -7.13 -0.20
N PRO A 147 20.15 -6.28 0.68
CA PRO A 147 19.86 -4.91 0.31
C PRO A 147 21.13 -4.15 -0.06
N HIS A 148 21.06 -3.32 -1.12
CA HIS A 148 22.25 -2.63 -1.63
C HIS A 148 22.74 -1.51 -0.69
N THR A 149 21.89 -1.01 0.21
CA THR A 149 22.26 -0.08 1.28
C THR A 149 21.41 -0.29 2.53
N ALA A 150 21.77 0.40 3.62
CA ALA A 150 20.99 0.41 4.85
C ALA A 150 19.74 1.30 4.71
N ALA A 151 18.63 0.91 5.35
CA ALA A 151 17.38 1.67 5.27
C ALA A 151 17.43 3.00 6.04
N ASP A 152 18.09 3.05 7.21
CA ASP A 152 18.05 4.22 8.09
C ASP A 152 18.60 5.50 7.43
N PRO A 153 19.78 5.50 6.77
CA PRO A 153 20.27 6.70 6.09
C PRO A 153 19.35 7.16 4.94
N VAL A 154 18.71 6.22 4.25
CA VAL A 154 17.75 6.53 3.17
C VAL A 154 16.49 7.15 3.76
N LEU A 155 15.95 6.59 4.85
CA LEU A 155 14.81 7.15 5.58
C LEU A 155 15.07 8.60 5.98
N ARG A 156 16.25 8.91 6.52
CA ARG A 156 16.62 10.28 6.93
C ARG A 156 16.72 11.29 5.77
N ARG A 157 16.80 10.83 4.51
CA ARG A 157 16.75 11.68 3.30
C ARG A 157 15.32 11.96 2.82
N THR A 158 14.31 11.31 3.40
CA THR A 158 12.89 11.53 3.04
C THR A 158 12.33 12.76 3.76
N TRP A 159 11.23 13.32 3.24
CA TRP A 159 10.48 14.38 3.93
C TRP A 159 10.07 13.94 5.34
N LEU A 160 9.45 12.76 5.49
CA LEU A 160 9.04 12.21 6.79
C LEU A 160 10.24 12.02 7.75
N GLY A 161 11.35 11.46 7.28
CA GLY A 161 12.52 11.21 8.12
C GLY A 161 13.25 12.47 8.60
N GLY A 162 12.97 13.61 7.96
CA GLY A 162 13.43 14.94 8.37
C GLY A 162 12.56 15.61 9.44
N LEU A 163 11.43 15.01 9.81
CA LEU A 163 10.48 15.54 10.82
C LEU A 163 10.13 17.03 10.60
N PRO A 164 9.56 17.38 9.43
CA PRO A 164 9.35 18.74 9.00
C PRO A 164 8.22 19.40 9.81
N GLU A 165 8.00 20.68 9.61
CA GLU A 165 6.84 21.33 10.20
C GLU A 165 5.52 20.74 9.63
N PRO A 166 4.56 20.36 10.48
CA PRO A 166 3.41 19.56 10.07
C PRO A 166 2.44 20.27 9.13
N TRP A 167 2.46 21.61 9.09
CA TRP A 167 1.66 22.42 8.17
C TRP A 167 2.23 22.48 6.75
N THR A 168 3.42 21.92 6.49
CA THR A 168 3.93 21.75 5.11
C THR A 168 3.42 20.46 4.47
N PHE A 169 2.50 19.74 5.14
CA PHE A 169 1.83 18.58 4.58
C PHE A 169 0.97 18.98 3.38
N GLU A 170 1.33 18.47 2.21
CA GLU A 170 0.57 18.53 0.98
C GLU A 170 0.34 17.13 0.40
N ARG A 171 -0.48 17.04 -0.65
CA ARG A 171 -0.84 15.77 -1.30
C ARG A 171 0.39 14.94 -1.70
N ALA A 172 1.38 15.57 -2.34
CA ALA A 172 2.59 14.86 -2.79
C ALA A 172 3.42 14.32 -1.61
N SER A 173 3.60 15.12 -0.55
CA SER A 173 4.27 14.65 0.67
C SER A 173 3.46 13.58 1.41
N GLY A 174 2.12 13.63 1.34
CA GLY A 174 1.22 12.63 1.92
C GLY A 174 1.43 11.26 1.30
N TYR A 175 1.34 11.15 -0.03
CA TYR A 175 1.64 9.90 -0.74
C TYR A 175 3.09 9.45 -0.56
N ALA A 176 4.05 10.38 -0.54
CA ALA A 176 5.44 10.00 -0.27
C ALA A 176 5.60 9.41 1.13
N LEU A 177 4.96 10.00 2.14
CA LEU A 177 4.97 9.56 3.54
C LEU A 177 4.33 8.20 3.72
N THR A 178 3.19 7.93 3.07
CA THR A 178 2.50 6.64 3.19
C THR A 178 3.39 5.51 2.68
N HIS A 179 4.02 5.69 1.51
CA HIS A 179 5.00 4.76 0.97
C HIS A 179 6.21 4.56 1.88
N VAL A 180 6.75 5.63 2.49
CA VAL A 180 7.85 5.49 3.47
C VAL A 180 7.44 4.54 4.61
N VAL A 181 6.27 4.77 5.20
CA VAL A 181 5.77 3.93 6.30
C VAL A 181 5.54 2.51 5.82
N PHE A 182 4.89 2.31 4.68
CA PHE A 182 4.64 0.97 4.13
C PHE A 182 5.94 0.24 3.86
N HIS A 183 6.96 0.86 3.30
CA HIS A 183 8.22 0.17 2.98
C HIS A 183 9.06 -0.15 4.23
N VAL A 184 9.15 0.79 5.19
CA VAL A 184 9.89 0.60 6.44
C VAL A 184 9.25 -0.49 7.30
N THR A 185 7.92 -0.44 7.45
CA THR A 185 7.17 -1.39 8.28
C THR A 185 6.88 -2.71 7.57
N ASP A 186 7.41 -2.93 6.37
CA ASP A 186 7.08 -4.09 5.53
C ASP A 186 5.57 -4.29 5.34
N TRP A 187 4.88 -3.20 5.02
CA TRP A 187 3.44 -3.09 4.86
C TRP A 187 2.71 -3.53 6.14
N GLY A 188 3.21 -3.06 7.29
CA GLY A 188 2.72 -3.39 8.63
C GLY A 188 3.26 -4.68 9.23
N ASN A 189 4.03 -5.51 8.52
CA ASN A 189 4.57 -6.79 9.02
C ASN A 189 5.73 -6.67 10.00
N ALA A 190 6.40 -5.52 10.04
CA ALA A 190 7.50 -5.24 10.93
C ALA A 190 7.35 -3.81 11.50
N PRO A 191 6.30 -3.53 12.28
CA PRO A 191 6.01 -2.18 12.78
C PRO A 191 7.18 -1.62 13.62
N HIS A 192 7.87 -2.50 14.37
CA HIS A 192 9.05 -2.19 15.19
C HIS A 192 10.27 -1.67 14.40
N ARG A 193 10.26 -1.73 13.07
CA ARG A 193 11.32 -1.13 12.24
C ARG A 193 11.20 0.37 12.10
N MET A 194 10.04 0.95 12.44
CA MET A 194 9.86 2.39 12.45
C MET A 194 10.63 3.00 13.63
N PRO A 195 11.54 3.97 13.41
CA PRO A 195 12.22 4.66 14.50
C PRO A 195 11.23 5.42 15.42
N ASP A 196 11.50 5.42 16.72
CA ASP A 196 10.63 6.00 17.75
C ASP A 196 10.32 7.49 17.52
N ASP A 197 11.29 8.26 17.01
CA ASP A 197 11.11 9.69 16.72
C ASP A 197 10.14 9.93 15.56
N VAL A 198 10.24 9.11 14.51
CA VAL A 198 9.31 9.13 13.38
C VAL A 198 7.93 8.64 13.81
N ALA A 199 7.85 7.56 14.59
CA ALA A 199 6.59 7.04 15.13
C ALA A 199 5.90 8.07 16.03
N GLY A 200 6.63 8.75 16.92
CA GLY A 200 6.08 9.79 17.79
C GLY A 200 5.59 11.03 17.03
N TYR A 201 6.33 11.43 15.99
CA TYR A 201 5.90 12.51 15.09
C TYR A 201 4.59 12.16 14.36
N LEU A 202 4.50 10.95 13.80
CA LEU A 202 3.28 10.45 13.16
C LEU A 202 2.12 10.31 14.15
N GLY A 203 2.37 9.80 15.36
CA GLY A 203 1.36 9.69 16.41
C GLY A 203 0.77 11.05 16.82
N THR A 204 1.54 12.12 16.67
CA THR A 204 1.08 13.48 16.97
C THR A 204 0.24 14.08 15.83
N TRP A 205 0.67 13.90 14.57
CA TRP A 205 0.14 14.69 13.44
C TRP A 205 -0.78 13.92 12.49
N LEU A 206 -0.71 12.58 12.43
CA LEU A 206 -1.60 11.78 11.59
C LEU A 206 -3.09 12.10 11.80
N PRO A 207 -3.59 12.29 13.04
CA PRO A 207 -5.01 12.56 13.22
C PRO A 207 -5.49 13.80 12.46
N ALA A 208 -4.74 14.90 12.55
CA ALA A 208 -5.09 16.14 11.87
C ALA A 208 -4.99 16.03 10.34
N TRP A 209 -4.02 15.25 9.83
CA TRP A 209 -3.89 15.03 8.39
C TRP A 209 -4.99 14.12 7.83
N ILE A 210 -5.41 13.08 8.55
CA ILE A 210 -6.54 12.23 8.17
C ILE A 210 -7.82 13.06 8.11
N ASP A 211 -8.10 13.84 9.15
CA ASP A 211 -9.26 14.74 9.20
C ASP A 211 -9.22 15.73 8.03
N GLY A 212 -8.07 16.34 7.78
CA GLY A 212 -7.87 17.25 6.65
C GLY A 212 -8.09 16.59 5.28
N CYS A 213 -7.62 15.36 5.07
CA CYS A 213 -7.87 14.61 3.85
C CYS A 213 -9.38 14.36 3.65
N PHE A 214 -10.08 13.90 4.68
CA PHE A 214 -11.52 13.66 4.59
C PHE A 214 -12.33 14.94 4.39
N GLU A 215 -11.98 16.03 5.10
CA GLU A 215 -12.63 17.33 4.91
C GLU A 215 -12.48 17.84 3.47
N ASN A 216 -11.35 17.57 2.82
CA ASN A 216 -11.08 17.98 1.45
C ASN A 216 -11.52 16.95 0.40
N GLY A 217 -12.22 15.89 0.79
CA GLY A 217 -12.66 14.83 -0.12
C GLY A 217 -11.51 14.06 -0.77
N GLN A 218 -10.37 13.94 -0.10
CA GLN A 218 -9.21 13.14 -0.52
C GLN A 218 -9.32 11.73 0.08
N TRP A 219 -10.25 10.93 -0.41
CA TRP A 219 -10.60 9.63 0.17
C TRP A 219 -9.48 8.61 0.05
N ASP A 220 -8.81 8.59 -1.10
CA ASP A 220 -7.67 7.70 -1.36
C ASP A 220 -6.53 7.93 -0.36
N LEU A 221 -6.00 9.16 -0.31
CA LEU A 221 -4.95 9.54 0.62
C LEU A 221 -5.39 9.39 2.08
N GLY A 222 -6.64 9.72 2.43
CA GLY A 222 -7.19 9.49 3.76
C GLY A 222 -7.20 8.01 4.13
N GLY A 223 -7.56 7.12 3.20
CA GLY A 223 -7.49 5.67 3.38
C GLY A 223 -6.05 5.17 3.55
N GLU A 224 -5.10 5.71 2.79
CA GLU A 224 -3.68 5.37 2.98
C GLU A 224 -3.16 5.81 4.35
N LEU A 225 -3.55 7.00 4.82
CA LEU A 225 -3.18 7.48 6.16
C LEU A 225 -3.82 6.63 7.28
N LEU A 226 -5.02 6.08 7.08
CA LEU A 226 -5.60 5.09 7.99
C LEU A 226 -4.75 3.81 8.02
N ALA A 227 -4.30 3.32 6.87
CA ALA A 227 -3.37 2.18 6.83
C ALA A 227 -2.04 2.51 7.51
N VAL A 228 -1.51 3.72 7.31
CA VAL A 228 -0.30 4.21 8.02
C VAL A 228 -0.49 4.12 9.52
N ALA A 229 -1.59 4.64 10.07
CA ALA A 229 -1.89 4.55 11.49
C ALA A 229 -1.91 3.08 11.98
N ALA A 230 -2.47 2.18 11.16
CA ALA A 230 -2.47 0.75 11.44
C ALA A 230 -1.10 0.05 11.23
N CYS A 231 -0.09 0.69 10.62
CA CYS A 231 1.25 0.13 10.44
C CYS A 231 2.25 0.53 11.55
N LEU A 232 1.95 1.51 12.40
CA LEU A 232 2.88 2.03 13.42
C LEU A 232 3.10 1.10 14.61
N PRO A 233 4.17 1.23 15.42
CA PRO A 233 4.35 0.44 16.64
C PRO A 233 3.14 0.53 17.59
N ASP A 234 2.68 1.75 17.87
CA ASP A 234 1.54 2.00 18.76
C ASP A 234 0.23 2.16 17.97
N PRO A 235 -0.88 1.53 18.40
CA PRO A 235 -2.16 1.70 17.73
C PRO A 235 -2.74 3.10 18.00
N PRO A 236 -3.50 3.68 17.05
CA PRO A 236 -4.22 4.91 17.30
C PRO A 236 -5.26 4.72 18.42
N PRO A 237 -5.58 5.76 19.20
CA PRO A 237 -6.68 5.73 20.17
C PRO A 237 -7.99 5.25 19.53
N VAL A 238 -8.69 4.32 20.20
CA VAL A 238 -9.94 3.71 19.70
C VAL A 238 -10.98 4.77 19.30
N ALA A 239 -11.10 5.85 20.07
CA ALA A 239 -12.02 6.95 19.77
C ALA A 239 -11.78 7.61 18.40
N LEU A 240 -10.53 7.68 17.94
CA LEU A 240 -10.20 8.21 16.61
C LEU A 240 -10.59 7.21 15.52
N VAL A 241 -10.30 5.93 15.74
CA VAL A 241 -10.72 4.84 14.84
C VAL A 241 -12.24 4.83 14.67
N GLU A 242 -12.99 4.98 15.75
CA GLU A 242 -14.46 5.07 15.75
C GLU A 242 -15.00 6.32 15.04
N THR A 243 -14.18 7.36 14.87
CA THR A 243 -14.56 8.59 14.16
C THR A 243 -14.27 8.51 12.67
N TRP A 244 -13.14 7.93 12.26
CA TRP A 244 -12.70 7.92 10.87
C TRP A 244 -13.42 6.91 9.98
N TRP A 245 -13.64 5.70 10.48
CA TRP A 245 -14.24 4.62 9.67
C TRP A 245 -15.67 4.90 9.20
N PRO A 246 -16.56 5.53 10.02
CA PRO A 246 -17.86 5.95 9.53
C PRO A 246 -17.80 6.93 8.35
N VAL A 247 -16.78 7.79 8.28
CA VAL A 247 -16.61 8.73 7.16
C VAL A 247 -16.32 7.98 5.87
N LEU A 248 -15.34 7.07 5.88
CA LEU A 248 -14.99 6.28 4.71
C LEU A 248 -16.12 5.32 4.29
N ALA A 249 -16.84 4.73 5.26
CA ALA A 249 -18.00 3.89 5.00
C ALA A 249 -19.14 4.66 4.32
N ALA A 250 -19.34 5.94 4.64
CA ALA A 250 -20.37 6.76 4.02
C ALA A 250 -20.05 7.14 2.56
N VAL A 251 -18.78 7.09 2.16
CA VAL A 251 -18.30 7.39 0.80
C VAL A 251 -18.30 6.15 -0.09
N GLN A 252 -18.18 4.96 0.51
CA GLN A 252 -18.32 3.68 -0.18
C GLN A 252 -19.75 3.55 -0.71
N ASP A 253 -19.89 3.36 -2.03
CA ASP A 253 -21.21 3.24 -2.64
C ASP A 253 -21.80 1.83 -2.48
N GLY A 254 -23.04 1.64 -2.96
CA GLY A 254 -23.74 0.35 -2.88
C GLY A 254 -23.08 -0.79 -3.67
N THR A 255 -22.12 -0.50 -4.55
CA THR A 255 -21.31 -1.51 -5.25
C THR A 255 -20.05 -1.89 -4.47
N GLY A 256 -19.70 -1.14 -3.42
CA GLY A 256 -18.48 -1.30 -2.63
C GLY A 256 -17.31 -0.43 -3.11
N ALA A 257 -17.50 0.37 -4.16
CA ALA A 257 -16.46 1.26 -4.69
C ALA A 257 -16.27 2.48 -3.78
N VAL A 258 -15.03 2.93 -3.67
CA VAL A 258 -14.66 4.21 -3.06
C VAL A 258 -13.99 5.05 -4.15
N PRO A 259 -14.44 6.27 -4.43
CA PRO A 259 -13.79 7.14 -5.41
C PRO A 259 -12.49 7.70 -4.84
N GLU A 260 -11.50 7.99 -5.69
CA GLU A 260 -10.23 8.54 -5.21
C GLU A 260 -10.40 9.91 -4.54
N THR A 261 -11.27 10.74 -5.13
CA THR A 261 -11.61 12.07 -4.63
C THR A 261 -13.11 12.34 -4.74
N GLY A 262 -13.59 13.33 -3.99
CA GLY A 262 -14.97 13.79 -4.05
C GLY A 262 -15.12 15.24 -3.60
N PRO A 263 -16.35 15.75 -3.50
CA PRO A 263 -16.58 17.09 -2.97
C PRO A 263 -16.08 17.19 -1.52
N PRO A 264 -15.53 18.34 -1.10
CA PRO A 264 -15.21 18.59 0.29
C PRO A 264 -16.42 18.36 1.19
N LEU A 265 -16.20 17.79 2.38
CA LEU A 265 -17.25 17.70 3.38
C LEU A 265 -17.60 19.10 3.86
N VAL A 266 -18.82 19.56 3.55
CA VAL A 266 -19.32 20.82 4.09
C VAL A 266 -19.44 20.64 5.60
N ARG A 267 -18.59 21.32 6.38
CA ARG A 267 -18.80 21.41 7.83
C ARG A 267 -20.20 21.97 8.07
N GLY A 268 -21.11 21.13 8.55
CA GLY A 268 -22.43 21.55 8.97
C GLY A 268 -22.29 22.68 9.98
N GLY A 269 -22.85 23.85 9.66
CA GLY A 269 -22.79 25.04 10.49
C GLY A 269 -23.33 24.77 11.90
N GLY A 270 -22.41 24.60 12.85
CA GLY A 270 -22.73 24.63 14.27
C GLY A 270 -23.18 26.02 14.67
N GLY A 271 -24.49 26.19 14.85
CA GLY A 271 -25.17 27.16 15.70
C GLY A 271 -24.62 28.59 15.76
N SER A 272 -25.28 29.52 15.05
CA SER A 272 -25.38 30.91 15.51
C SER A 272 -26.85 31.29 15.69
N ARG A 273 -27.30 31.29 16.95
CA ARG A 273 -28.41 32.15 17.40
C ARG A 273 -27.80 33.49 17.82
N ALA A 274 -28.11 34.57 17.10
CA ALA A 274 -28.55 35.86 17.66
C ALA A 274 -28.63 36.99 16.61
N GLY A 275 -29.80 37.65 16.56
CA GLY A 275 -30.06 39.06 16.17
C GLY A 275 -29.99 39.38 14.67
N GLY A 276 -30.94 40.03 14.00
CA GLY A 276 -32.09 40.89 14.35
C GLY A 276 -32.56 41.58 13.04
N PRO A 277 -33.70 42.29 13.00
CA PRO A 277 -34.54 42.40 11.80
C PRO A 277 -34.17 43.57 10.87
N GLY A 278 -34.33 43.38 9.56
CA GLY A 278 -34.16 44.43 8.54
C GLY A 278 -34.96 44.13 7.27
N ALA A 279 -35.93 44.99 6.99
CA ALA A 279 -36.97 44.89 5.96
C ALA A 279 -36.48 44.78 4.51
N GLY A 280 -37.12 43.88 3.75
CA GLY A 280 -37.95 44.24 2.59
C GLY A 280 -37.28 44.61 1.27
N ALA A 281 -37.14 43.63 0.37
CA ALA A 281 -37.37 43.81 -1.05
C ALA A 281 -37.90 42.50 -1.64
N ALA A 282 -39.11 42.54 -2.18
CA ALA A 282 -39.81 41.40 -2.75
C ALA A 282 -39.14 40.97 -4.07
N ALA A 283 -38.69 39.72 -4.13
CA ALA A 283 -38.38 39.02 -5.36
C ALA A 283 -39.42 37.90 -5.53
N GLU A 284 -39.92 37.77 -6.75
CA GLU A 284 -41.01 36.89 -7.18
C GLU A 284 -40.73 35.40 -6.88
N PRO A 285 -41.79 34.57 -6.72
CA PRO A 285 -41.64 33.17 -6.40
C PRO A 285 -41.14 32.39 -7.61
N THR A 286 -39.83 32.18 -7.70
CA THR A 286 -39.27 31.12 -8.54
C THR A 286 -39.67 29.77 -7.97
N GLU A 287 -40.29 28.96 -8.82
CA GLU A 287 -40.72 27.58 -8.58
C GLU A 287 -39.65 26.74 -7.87
N PRO A 288 -40.05 25.73 -7.06
CA PRO A 288 -39.11 24.83 -6.41
C PRO A 288 -38.30 24.11 -7.49
N THR A 289 -37.06 24.55 -7.68
CA THR A 289 -36.09 23.81 -8.46
C THR A 289 -35.86 22.53 -7.68
N GLU A 290 -36.34 21.42 -8.22
CA GLU A 290 -36.10 20.08 -7.72
C GLU A 290 -34.60 19.93 -7.38
N PRO A 291 -34.24 19.25 -6.28
CA PRO A 291 -32.85 18.96 -6.01
C PRO A 291 -32.31 18.28 -7.25
N THR A 292 -31.38 18.95 -7.93
CA THR A 292 -30.65 18.36 -9.04
C THR A 292 -29.90 17.21 -8.41
N GLU A 293 -30.47 16.00 -8.50
CA GLU A 293 -29.76 14.78 -8.22
C GLU A 293 -28.47 14.91 -9.01
N ALA A 294 -27.37 15.18 -8.29
CA ALA A 294 -26.04 15.14 -8.86
C ALA A 294 -25.89 13.69 -9.31
N ARG A 295 -26.28 13.43 -10.55
CA ARG A 295 -26.25 12.12 -11.16
C ARG A 295 -24.78 11.75 -11.17
N GLU A 296 -24.38 10.97 -10.18
CA GLU A 296 -23.01 10.54 -9.99
C GLU A 296 -22.56 9.96 -11.32
N ALA A 297 -21.59 10.61 -11.97
CA ALA A 297 -21.05 10.10 -13.22
C ALA A 297 -20.57 8.66 -12.97
N PRO A 298 -20.74 7.72 -13.91
CA PRO A 298 -20.30 6.35 -13.72
C PRO A 298 -18.85 6.34 -13.25
N ARG A 299 -18.63 5.78 -12.05
CA ARG A 299 -17.31 5.66 -11.45
C ARG A 299 -16.47 4.74 -12.34
N GLU A 300 -15.55 5.31 -13.09
CA GLU A 300 -14.63 4.55 -13.93
C GLU A 300 -13.65 3.77 -13.06
N PHE A 301 -13.31 2.55 -13.47
CA PHE A 301 -12.36 1.67 -12.78
C PHE A 301 -11.11 2.42 -12.31
N VAL A 302 -10.51 3.23 -13.19
CA VAL A 302 -9.28 3.98 -12.93
C VAL A 302 -9.42 4.93 -11.75
N ASN A 303 -10.59 5.54 -11.54
CA ASN A 303 -10.81 6.55 -10.51
C ASN A 303 -11.27 5.96 -9.17
N CYS A 304 -11.34 4.64 -9.05
CA CYS A 304 -11.89 3.97 -7.86
C CYS A 304 -11.08 2.75 -7.42
N TYR A 305 -10.34 2.09 -8.31
CA TYR A 305 -9.72 0.81 -7.96
C TYR A 305 -8.72 0.94 -6.82
N HIS A 306 -7.89 1.99 -6.84
CA HIS A 306 -6.83 2.18 -5.86
C HIS A 306 -7.42 2.50 -4.48
N SER A 307 -8.27 3.51 -4.38
CA SER A 307 -8.97 3.88 -3.14
C SER A 307 -9.82 2.75 -2.57
N THR A 308 -10.44 1.93 -3.43
CA THR A 308 -11.20 0.76 -3.00
C THR A 308 -10.27 -0.33 -2.43
N LEU A 309 -9.16 -0.63 -3.11
CA LEU A 309 -8.14 -1.55 -2.61
C LEU A 309 -7.52 -1.08 -1.29
N VAL A 310 -7.16 0.20 -1.21
CA VAL A 310 -6.62 0.85 0.00
C VAL A 310 -7.61 0.73 1.15
N THR A 311 -8.91 0.91 0.88
CA THR A 311 -9.97 0.76 1.90
C THR A 311 -9.99 -0.65 2.49
N ALA A 312 -9.97 -1.70 1.64
CA ALA A 312 -9.89 -3.08 2.11
C ALA A 312 -8.59 -3.36 2.88
N PHE A 313 -7.47 -2.86 2.38
CA PHE A 313 -6.14 -3.00 2.99
C PHE A 313 -6.07 -2.34 4.37
N ALA A 314 -6.49 -1.09 4.51
CA ALA A 314 -6.53 -0.35 5.77
C ALA A 314 -7.46 -1.03 6.78
N ALA A 315 -8.60 -1.55 6.33
CA ALA A 315 -9.57 -2.23 7.19
C ALA A 315 -9.00 -3.54 7.74
N ALA A 316 -8.38 -4.36 6.88
CA ALA A 316 -7.74 -5.61 7.30
C ALA A 316 -6.62 -5.37 8.32
N LEU A 317 -5.76 -4.37 8.09
CA LEU A 317 -4.73 -3.97 9.05
C LEU A 317 -5.33 -3.54 10.39
N THR A 318 -6.36 -2.70 10.36
CA THR A 318 -7.00 -2.18 11.57
C THR A 318 -7.70 -3.29 12.36
N LEU A 319 -8.42 -4.19 11.68
CA LEU A 319 -9.11 -5.32 12.32
C LEU A 319 -8.12 -6.30 12.96
N ALA A 320 -7.02 -6.62 12.28
CA ALA A 320 -6.01 -7.55 12.79
C ALA A 320 -5.39 -7.07 14.11
N ARG A 321 -5.15 -5.76 14.26
CA ARG A 321 -4.57 -5.18 15.47
C ARG A 321 -5.52 -5.10 16.65
N ASN A 322 -6.81 -4.98 16.38
CA ASN A 322 -7.84 -4.97 17.41
C ASN A 322 -8.31 -6.40 17.79
N SER A 323 -7.82 -7.42 17.09
CA SER A 323 -8.09 -8.81 17.42
C SER A 323 -7.13 -9.31 18.51
N PRO A 324 -7.63 -9.99 19.56
CA PRO A 324 -6.78 -10.55 20.62
C PRO A 324 -5.84 -11.67 20.16
N ALA A 325 -5.91 -12.04 18.87
CA ALA A 325 -5.11 -13.06 18.23
C ALA A 325 -4.31 -12.48 17.05
N ASP A 326 -3.73 -11.29 17.19
CA ASP A 326 -2.85 -10.70 16.17
C ASP A 326 -1.74 -11.71 15.81
N PRO A 327 -1.74 -12.28 14.59
CA PRO A 327 -0.75 -13.26 14.17
C PRO A 327 0.66 -12.67 14.06
N ALA A 328 0.81 -11.33 14.01
CA ALA A 328 2.11 -10.65 14.04
C ALA A 328 2.67 -10.46 15.46
N ALA A 329 1.86 -10.71 16.50
CA ALA A 329 2.28 -10.66 17.90
C ALA A 329 2.89 -11.98 18.41
N ASP A 330 2.98 -13.05 17.60
CA ASP A 330 3.69 -14.28 17.98
C ASP A 330 5.18 -14.21 17.56
N PRO A 331 6.12 -13.98 18.50
CA PRO A 331 7.55 -13.89 18.21
C PRO A 331 8.19 -15.22 17.75
N ARG A 332 7.43 -16.31 17.63
CA ARG A 332 7.94 -17.65 17.29
C ARG A 332 7.87 -18.00 15.81
N ARG A 333 7.35 -17.14 14.93
CA ARG A 333 7.41 -17.35 13.47
C ARG A 333 8.74 -16.84 12.88
N ILE A 334 9.79 -17.63 13.03
CA ILE A 334 10.92 -17.60 12.09
C ILE A 334 10.48 -18.45 10.88
N PRO A 335 10.59 -17.97 9.63
CA PRO A 335 10.43 -18.85 8.49
C PRO A 335 11.58 -19.86 8.53
N GLU A 336 11.27 -21.13 8.76
CA GLU A 336 12.22 -22.22 8.58
C GLU A 336 12.62 -22.27 7.11
N THR A 337 13.71 -21.59 6.76
CA THR A 337 14.46 -21.88 5.55
C THR A 337 15.15 -23.22 5.74
N GLY A 338 14.45 -24.30 5.35
CA GLY A 338 15.03 -25.62 5.26
C GLY A 338 16.09 -25.67 4.16
N VAL A 339 17.33 -25.34 4.50
CA VAL A 339 18.51 -25.75 3.74
C VAL A 339 19.10 -26.94 4.48
N ALA A 340 18.66 -28.14 4.10
CA ALA A 340 19.40 -29.37 4.39
C ALA A 340 20.65 -29.37 3.49
N GLY A 341 21.69 -28.67 3.93
CA GLY A 341 23.01 -28.61 3.30
C GLY A 341 23.97 -29.53 4.04
N GLN A 342 24.13 -30.72 3.49
CA GLN A 342 25.08 -31.76 3.87
C GLN A 342 26.51 -31.18 4.02
N GLN A 343 27.15 -31.40 5.18
CA GLN A 343 28.57 -31.09 5.40
C GLN A 343 29.43 -31.91 4.42
N PRO A 344 30.38 -31.30 3.69
CA PRO A 344 31.49 -32.03 3.10
C PRO A 344 32.67 -32.09 4.09
N ASP A 345 33.23 -33.29 4.19
CA ASP A 345 34.44 -33.61 4.94
C ASP A 345 35.63 -32.72 4.54
N LEU A 346 36.32 -32.21 5.56
CA LEU A 346 37.58 -31.47 5.44
C LEU A 346 38.70 -32.44 5.03
N VAL A 347 39.12 -32.39 3.76
CA VAL A 347 40.41 -32.93 3.32
C VAL A 347 41.46 -31.83 3.50
N GLY A 348 42.38 -32.04 4.44
CA GLY A 348 43.52 -31.15 4.71
C GLY A 348 44.55 -31.13 3.58
N PRO A 349 45.34 -30.05 3.45
CA PRO A 349 46.35 -29.92 2.40
C PRO A 349 47.59 -30.80 2.70
N PRO A 350 48.30 -31.31 1.68
CA PRO A 350 49.59 -31.94 1.90
C PRO A 350 50.69 -30.89 2.05
N ASP A 351 51.51 -31.07 3.09
CA ASP A 351 52.73 -30.31 3.36
C ASP A 351 53.74 -30.40 2.21
N GLY A 352 54.11 -29.25 1.66
CA GLY A 352 55.27 -29.08 0.80
C GLY A 352 56.51 -28.77 1.64
N GLY A 353 57.34 -29.78 1.89
CA GLY A 353 58.68 -29.64 2.46
C GLY A 353 59.70 -29.26 1.39
N ALA A 354 60.58 -28.31 1.73
CA ALA A 354 61.75 -27.92 0.95
C ALA A 354 62.79 -29.05 0.84
N VAL A 355 63.29 -29.31 -0.36
CA VAL A 355 64.71 -29.28 -0.80
C VAL A 355 64.74 -29.09 -2.31
#